data_AF-A0A2T3FJG2-F1
#
_entry.id   AF-A0A2T3FJG2-F1
#
_cell.length_a   1.000
_cell.length_b   1.000
_cell.length_c   1.000
_cell.angle_alpha   90.00
_cell.angle_beta   90.00
_cell.angle_gamma   90.00
#
_symmetry.space_group_name_H-M   'P 1'
#
loop_
_entity.id
_entity.type
_entity.pdbx_description
1 polymer ?
#
loop_
_entity_poly.entity_id
_entity_poly.type
_entity_poly.pdbx_seq_one_letter_code
_entity_poly.pdbx_strand_id
1 'polypeptide(L)'
;MSKKPVKIVTIGGGSSYTPELMEGFIKRYDELPIKEIWLVDIEDGKEKLEIVGKMAQRMWDASPYDVKVHLTLDRREALKDADFVTTQFRVGLLNARIKDERIPFSYGMLGQETNGAGGMFKALRTIPVILSIVEDMKELCPDAWLVNFTNPSGMVTEAVMRFGKWDKVIGLCNVPVGAMLDEPKTIGKTLDQLTYKFAGLNHFHWHKVYDENGKEVTKDIIEAMYEGKDMGIPANIHDIPFFKEQLLQMNMIPCGYHRYYYREEEMLAHGLEEYNDPKVGTRGQQVQQTEHELFELYKNPDLDHKPEQLAKRGGAHYSDAACETIASIYGNKLSHIVVTTKNNGSVPDLPADCAVEVSSYIGSTGARAIAFGSLQPAQRGWLQCMKNMELCVEEAAVTGDYG
;
A
#
# COMPACT_ATOMS: atom_id res chain seq x y z
N MET A 1 21.09 18.85 19.35
CA MET A 1 20.60 19.71 18.25
C MET A 1 19.09 19.58 18.23
N SER A 2 18.33 20.68 18.23
CA SER A 2 16.86 20.58 18.17
C SER A 2 16.46 19.97 16.82
N LYS A 3 15.66 18.91 16.85
CA LYS A 3 15.08 18.28 15.67
C LYS A 3 14.30 19.33 14.85
N LYS A 4 14.55 19.42 13.53
CA LYS A 4 13.85 20.36 12.62
C LYS A 4 12.36 19.99 12.58
N PRO A 5 11.43 20.91 12.83
CA PRO A 5 10.00 20.63 12.70
C PRO A 5 9.65 20.20 11.27
N VAL A 6 8.76 19.22 11.14
CA VAL A 6 8.45 18.55 9.86
C VAL A 6 7.12 19.05 9.28
N LYS A 7 7.12 19.37 7.99
CA LYS A 7 5.90 19.61 7.20
C LYS A 7 5.56 18.38 6.37
N ILE A 8 4.33 17.86 6.53
CA ILE A 8 3.81 16.71 5.79
C ILE A 8 2.62 17.13 4.94
N VAL A 9 2.64 16.78 3.66
CA VAL A 9 1.53 17.00 2.72
C VAL A 9 0.93 15.66 2.33
N THR A 10 -0.37 15.49 2.50
CA THR A 10 -1.11 14.29 2.09
C THR A 10 -2.04 14.60 0.92
N ILE A 11 -1.74 14.07 -0.26
CA ILE A 11 -2.58 14.19 -1.46
C ILE A 11 -3.60 13.05 -1.47
N GLY A 12 -4.87 13.39 -1.57
CA GLY A 12 -6.00 12.50 -1.26
C GLY A 12 -6.39 12.55 0.21
N GLY A 13 -6.33 13.75 0.82
CA GLY A 13 -6.63 13.97 2.24
C GLY A 13 -8.07 13.62 2.63
N GLY A 14 -9.02 13.62 1.69
CA GLY A 14 -10.40 13.19 1.89
C GLY A 14 -10.59 11.67 1.89
N SER A 15 -9.53 10.86 1.90
CA SER A 15 -9.64 9.41 2.08
C SER A 15 -10.18 9.06 3.46
N SER A 16 -10.96 7.97 3.58
CA SER A 16 -11.37 7.49 4.90
C SER A 16 -10.22 6.87 5.71
N TYR A 17 -9.03 6.68 5.12
CA TYR A 17 -7.85 6.19 5.85
C TYR A 17 -7.07 7.31 6.54
N THR A 18 -7.36 8.58 6.26
CA THR A 18 -6.66 9.71 6.88
C THR A 18 -6.67 9.67 8.41
N PRO A 19 -7.75 9.27 9.12
CA PRO A 19 -7.71 9.12 10.57
C PRO A 19 -6.67 8.09 11.04
N GLU A 20 -6.50 6.98 10.32
CA GLU A 20 -5.46 5.99 10.64
C GLU A 20 -4.05 6.57 10.46
N LEU A 21 -3.86 7.43 9.44
CA LEU A 21 -2.60 8.16 9.23
C LEU A 21 -2.32 9.13 10.38
N MET A 22 -3.32 9.89 10.83
CA MET A 22 -3.19 10.79 11.98
C MET A 22 -2.85 10.03 13.26
N GLU A 23 -3.54 8.91 13.54
CA GLU A 23 -3.24 8.05 14.68
C GLU A 23 -1.77 7.57 14.64
N GLY A 24 -1.29 7.13 13.47
CA GLY A 24 0.09 6.69 13.29
C GLY A 24 1.13 7.79 13.52
N PHE A 25 0.82 9.03 13.14
CA PHE A 25 1.66 10.21 13.38
C PHE A 25 1.67 10.65 14.83
N ILE A 26 0.50 10.72 15.48
CA ILE A 26 0.37 11.05 16.90
C ILE A 26 1.20 10.08 17.75
N LYS A 27 1.10 8.78 17.48
CA LYS A 27 1.89 7.73 18.17
C LYS A 27 3.41 7.91 18.06
N ARG A 28 3.89 8.61 17.02
CA ARG A 28 5.32 8.73 16.68
C ARG A 28 5.84 10.17 16.79
N TYR A 29 5.07 11.09 17.37
CA TYR A 29 5.40 12.51 17.39
C TYR A 29 6.76 12.82 18.04
N ASP A 30 7.11 12.15 19.15
CA ASP A 30 8.39 12.36 19.85
C ASP A 30 9.60 11.98 18.98
N GLU A 31 9.38 11.05 18.04
CA GLU A 31 10.38 10.60 17.08
C GLU A 31 10.41 11.49 15.84
N LEU A 32 9.25 12.00 15.44
CA LEU A 32 8.96 12.80 14.25
C LEU A 32 8.16 14.06 14.64
N PRO A 33 8.81 15.19 14.97
CA PRO A 33 8.14 16.38 15.46
C PRO A 33 7.45 17.13 14.32
N ILE A 34 6.22 16.71 14.00
CA ILE A 34 5.39 17.28 12.95
C ILE A 34 4.87 18.64 13.44
N LYS A 35 4.97 19.66 12.59
CA LYS A 35 4.42 20.98 12.91
C LYS A 35 3.16 21.28 12.11
N GLU A 36 3.17 20.87 10.85
CA GLU A 36 2.10 21.18 9.90
C GLU A 36 1.73 19.92 9.12
N ILE A 37 0.44 19.62 9.11
CA ILE A 37 -0.16 18.60 8.27
C ILE A 37 -1.08 19.29 7.28
N TRP A 38 -0.79 19.09 6.00
CA TRP A 38 -1.59 19.63 4.91
C TRP A 38 -2.34 18.49 4.22
N LEU A 39 -3.66 18.52 4.30
CA LEU A 39 -4.53 17.59 3.61
C LEU A 39 -5.05 18.25 2.34
N VAL A 40 -4.74 17.62 1.21
CA VAL A 40 -5.06 18.15 -0.12
C VAL A 40 -6.02 17.21 -0.83
N ASP A 41 -7.06 17.78 -1.44
CA ASP A 41 -7.97 17.03 -2.31
C ASP A 41 -8.39 17.89 -3.52
N ILE A 42 -9.31 17.37 -4.33
CA ILE A 42 -9.89 18.07 -5.49
C ILE A 42 -11.30 18.55 -5.15
N GLU A 43 -11.89 19.40 -6.01
CA GLU A 43 -13.25 19.93 -5.80
C GLU A 43 -14.29 18.80 -5.58
N ASP A 44 -14.25 17.73 -6.40
CA ASP A 44 -15.14 16.57 -6.25
C ASP A 44 -14.98 15.83 -4.91
N GLY A 45 -13.83 15.98 -4.25
CA GLY A 45 -13.52 15.39 -2.94
C GLY A 45 -13.67 16.35 -1.77
N LYS A 46 -14.04 17.61 -2.01
CA LYS A 46 -14.04 18.68 -1.00
C LYS A 46 -14.88 18.36 0.24
N GLU A 47 -16.10 17.85 0.06
CA GLU A 47 -16.95 17.48 1.19
C GLU A 47 -16.28 16.42 2.07
N LYS A 48 -15.69 15.39 1.46
CA LYS A 48 -14.95 14.34 2.16
C LYS A 48 -13.74 14.91 2.90
N LEU A 49 -12.98 15.80 2.24
CA LEU A 49 -11.83 16.49 2.83
C LEU A 49 -12.24 17.31 4.06
N GLU A 50 -13.34 18.05 4.01
CA GLU A 50 -13.80 18.87 5.12
C GLU A 50 -14.25 18.02 6.32
N ILE A 51 -14.97 16.91 6.07
CA ILE A 51 -15.41 15.99 7.14
C ILE A 51 -14.20 15.36 7.83
N VAL A 52 -13.32 14.75 7.04
CA VAL A 52 -12.13 14.04 7.54
C VAL A 52 -11.11 15.00 8.13
N GLY A 53 -10.96 16.20 7.56
CA GLY A 53 -10.08 17.24 8.07
C GLY A 53 -10.49 17.74 9.45
N LYS A 54 -11.80 17.93 9.68
CA LYS A 54 -12.32 18.26 11.02
C LYS A 54 -12.07 17.15 12.02
N MET A 55 -12.27 15.89 11.62
CA MET A 55 -11.95 14.74 12.48
C MET A 55 -10.45 14.68 12.79
N ALA A 56 -9.59 14.83 11.78
CA ALA A 56 -8.15 14.84 11.95
C ALA A 56 -7.69 15.92 12.94
N GLN A 57 -8.24 17.13 12.86
CA GLN A 57 -7.95 18.19 13.83
C GLN A 57 -8.38 17.78 15.25
N ARG A 58 -9.58 17.19 15.43
CA ARG A 58 -10.01 16.70 16.76
C ARG A 58 -9.07 15.64 17.34
N MET A 59 -8.56 14.73 16.53
CA MET A 59 -7.58 13.72 16.97
C MET A 59 -6.29 14.38 17.49
N TRP A 60 -5.82 15.45 16.84
CA TRP A 60 -4.66 16.21 17.30
C TRP A 60 -4.97 17.04 18.55
N ASP A 61 -6.14 17.67 18.62
CA ASP A 61 -6.57 18.46 19.79
C ASP A 61 -6.75 17.59 21.05
N ALA A 62 -7.12 16.30 20.88
CA ALA A 62 -7.19 15.32 21.95
C ALA A 62 -5.82 14.77 22.38
N SER A 63 -4.77 15.03 21.61
CA SER A 63 -3.39 14.65 21.92
C SER A 63 -2.67 15.74 22.74
N PRO A 64 -1.52 15.47 23.37
CA PRO A 64 -0.76 16.49 24.09
C PRO A 64 0.05 17.44 23.17
N TYR A 65 -0.10 17.32 21.84
CA TYR A 65 0.74 17.98 20.85
C TYR A 65 0.01 19.10 20.11
N ASP A 66 0.66 20.24 19.93
CA ASP A 66 0.14 21.39 19.20
C ASP A 66 0.46 21.28 17.70
N VAL A 67 -0.40 20.60 16.95
CA VAL A 67 -0.25 20.39 15.50
C VAL A 67 -1.48 20.91 14.77
N LYS A 68 -1.23 21.72 13.75
CA LYS A 68 -2.29 22.27 12.90
C LYS A 68 -2.54 21.41 11.67
N VAL A 69 -3.81 21.07 11.45
CA VAL A 69 -4.29 20.47 10.20
C VAL A 69 -4.80 21.57 9.26
N HIS A 70 -4.17 21.69 8.10
CA HIS A 70 -4.51 22.60 7.02
C HIS A 70 -5.25 21.84 5.92
N LEU A 71 -6.33 22.40 5.40
CA LEU A 71 -7.10 21.83 4.29
C LEU A 71 -7.00 22.78 3.10
N THR A 72 -6.67 22.26 1.92
CA THR A 72 -6.66 23.06 0.68
C THR A 72 -7.02 22.21 -0.52
N LEU A 73 -7.51 22.85 -1.57
CA LEU A 73 -7.70 22.26 -2.89
C LEU A 73 -6.58 22.66 -3.87
N ASP A 74 -5.71 23.60 -3.45
CA ASP A 74 -4.52 23.98 -4.18
C ASP A 74 -3.32 23.18 -3.66
N ARG A 75 -2.96 22.11 -4.38
CA ARG A 75 -1.80 21.30 -3.98
C ARG A 75 -0.49 22.07 -4.03
N ARG A 76 -0.35 23.08 -4.88
CA ARG A 76 0.92 23.83 -5.01
C ARG A 76 1.18 24.68 -3.77
N GLU A 77 0.13 25.26 -3.18
CA GLU A 77 0.21 25.91 -1.87
C GLU A 77 0.73 24.94 -0.80
N ALA A 78 0.14 23.75 -0.73
CA ALA A 78 0.53 22.74 0.26
C ALA A 78 1.96 22.23 0.06
N LEU A 79 2.36 21.94 -1.19
CA LEU A 79 3.65 21.32 -1.52
C LEU A 79 4.88 22.18 -1.19
N LYS A 80 4.73 23.51 -1.20
CA LYS A 80 5.83 24.43 -0.94
C LYS A 80 6.56 24.10 0.36
N ASP A 81 7.87 23.87 0.29
CA ASP A 81 8.75 23.58 1.43
C ASP A 81 8.37 22.32 2.24
N ALA A 82 7.59 21.39 1.65
CA ALA A 82 7.27 20.12 2.30
C ALA A 82 8.52 19.26 2.51
N ASP A 83 8.61 18.56 3.66
CA ASP A 83 9.68 17.58 3.90
C ASP A 83 9.26 16.16 3.45
N PHE A 84 7.95 15.85 3.55
CA PHE A 84 7.37 14.59 3.11
C PHE A 84 6.04 14.84 2.38
N VAL A 85 5.84 14.09 1.31
CA VAL A 85 4.58 14.03 0.56
C VAL A 85 4.06 12.61 0.59
N THR A 86 2.85 12.41 1.07
CA THR A 86 2.14 11.12 1.05
C THR A 86 1.04 11.15 -0.01
N THR A 87 0.81 10.03 -0.69
CA THR A 87 -0.25 9.93 -1.72
C THR A 87 -1.18 8.77 -1.43
N GLN A 88 -2.46 9.08 -1.29
CA GLN A 88 -3.54 8.12 -1.01
C GLN A 88 -4.82 8.46 -1.80
N PHE A 89 -4.67 9.12 -2.95
CA PHE A 89 -5.78 9.53 -3.82
C PHE A 89 -6.27 8.37 -4.71
N ARG A 90 -7.48 8.52 -5.25
CA ARG A 90 -8.08 7.58 -6.22
C ARG A 90 -8.68 8.34 -7.40
N VAL A 91 -8.02 8.27 -8.55
CA VAL A 91 -8.52 8.90 -9.79
C VAL A 91 -9.80 8.20 -10.26
N GLY A 92 -10.88 8.98 -10.40
CA GLY A 92 -12.21 8.50 -10.76
C GLY A 92 -13.04 7.96 -9.59
N LEU A 93 -12.55 8.12 -8.35
CA LEU A 93 -13.26 7.76 -7.12
C LEU A 93 -13.72 6.28 -7.12
N LEU A 94 -14.67 5.91 -6.26
CA LEU A 94 -15.19 4.53 -6.22
C LEU A 94 -15.99 4.15 -7.47
N ASN A 95 -16.59 5.12 -8.17
CA ASN A 95 -17.33 4.84 -9.41
C ASN A 95 -16.42 4.26 -10.50
N ALA A 96 -15.19 4.74 -10.63
CA ALA A 96 -14.23 4.14 -11.56
C ALA A 96 -13.79 2.75 -11.09
N ARG A 97 -13.56 2.54 -9.78
CA ARG A 97 -13.26 1.20 -9.24
C ARG A 97 -14.38 0.20 -9.54
N ILE A 98 -15.65 0.60 -9.39
CA ILE A 98 -16.80 -0.26 -9.71
C ILE A 98 -16.75 -0.67 -11.19
N LYS A 99 -16.34 0.24 -12.09
CA LYS A 99 -16.14 -0.11 -13.51
C LYS A 99 -14.94 -1.04 -13.72
N ASP A 100 -13.83 -0.81 -13.03
CA ASP A 100 -12.63 -1.65 -13.09
C ASP A 100 -12.94 -3.10 -12.72
N GLU A 101 -13.89 -3.32 -11.82
CA GLU A 101 -14.33 -4.65 -11.40
C GLU A 101 -15.43 -5.20 -12.33
N ARG A 102 -16.48 -4.42 -12.61
CA ARG A 102 -17.64 -4.89 -13.37
C ARG A 102 -17.38 -5.14 -14.85
N ILE A 103 -16.53 -4.35 -15.50
CA ILE A 103 -16.26 -4.52 -16.94
C ILE A 103 -15.60 -5.88 -17.19
N PRO A 104 -14.48 -6.28 -16.54
CA PRO A 104 -13.91 -7.61 -16.74
C PRO A 104 -14.88 -8.75 -16.44
N PHE A 105 -15.64 -8.67 -15.35
CA PHE A 105 -16.62 -9.70 -15.00
C PHE A 105 -17.70 -9.89 -16.06
N SER A 106 -18.12 -8.81 -16.73
CA SER A 106 -19.08 -8.90 -17.85
C SER A 106 -18.57 -9.69 -19.06
N TYR A 107 -17.24 -9.86 -19.17
CA TYR A 107 -16.58 -10.71 -20.19
C TYR A 107 -16.15 -12.07 -19.64
N GLY A 108 -16.56 -12.45 -18.42
CA GLY A 108 -16.10 -13.67 -17.76
C GLY A 108 -14.63 -13.64 -17.33
N MET A 109 -14.04 -12.45 -17.19
CA MET A 109 -12.68 -12.25 -16.70
C MET A 109 -12.69 -11.68 -15.28
N LEU A 110 -11.61 -11.89 -14.54
CA LEU A 110 -11.48 -11.39 -13.18
C LEU A 110 -11.47 -9.85 -13.14
N GLY A 111 -12.38 -9.26 -12.35
CA GLY A 111 -12.40 -7.84 -12.02
C GLY A 111 -11.82 -7.56 -10.63
N GLN A 112 -10.68 -6.87 -10.56
CA GLN A 112 -10.01 -6.56 -9.29
C GLN A 112 -9.31 -5.19 -9.37
N GLU A 113 -9.27 -4.47 -8.25
CA GLU A 113 -8.76 -3.09 -8.18
C GLU A 113 -7.30 -2.89 -8.65
N THR A 114 -6.45 -3.89 -8.43
CA THR A 114 -4.98 -3.85 -8.58
C THR A 114 -4.42 -4.98 -9.43
N ASN A 115 -5.24 -5.97 -9.80
CA ASN A 115 -4.82 -7.14 -10.57
C ASN A 115 -5.70 -7.27 -11.82
N GLY A 116 -5.14 -7.89 -12.85
CA GLY A 116 -5.82 -8.05 -14.14
C GLY A 116 -6.20 -6.70 -14.77
N ALA A 117 -7.21 -6.73 -15.64
CA ALA A 117 -7.63 -5.56 -16.40
C ALA A 117 -8.03 -4.37 -15.50
N GLY A 118 -8.69 -4.62 -14.36
CA GLY A 118 -9.07 -3.55 -13.43
C GLY A 118 -7.86 -2.81 -12.85
N GLY A 119 -6.81 -3.54 -12.47
CA GLY A 119 -5.53 -2.98 -12.07
C GLY A 119 -4.86 -2.14 -13.16
N MET A 120 -4.92 -2.62 -14.41
CA MET A 120 -4.38 -1.90 -15.58
C MET A 120 -5.12 -0.58 -15.79
N PHE A 121 -6.46 -0.58 -15.83
CA PHE A 121 -7.26 0.64 -15.98
C PHE A 121 -7.01 1.63 -14.83
N LYS A 122 -6.81 1.14 -13.61
CA LYS A 122 -6.45 1.98 -12.47
C LYS A 122 -5.07 2.63 -12.65
N ALA A 123 -4.06 1.88 -13.12
CA ALA A 123 -2.73 2.41 -13.44
C ALA A 123 -2.82 3.52 -14.50
N LEU A 124 -3.52 3.26 -15.61
CA LEU A 124 -3.71 4.20 -16.72
C LEU A 124 -4.31 5.54 -16.26
N ARG A 125 -5.21 5.53 -15.26
CA ARG A 125 -5.76 6.77 -14.68
C ARG A 125 -4.82 7.44 -13.69
N THR A 126 -4.05 6.65 -12.93
CA THR A 126 -3.26 7.12 -11.79
C THR A 126 -1.90 7.69 -12.19
N ILE A 127 -1.20 7.02 -13.10
CA ILE A 127 0.18 7.38 -13.49
C ILE A 127 0.26 8.82 -14.04
N PRO A 128 -0.64 9.30 -14.92
CA PRO A 128 -0.59 10.69 -15.37
C PRO A 128 -0.68 11.70 -14.21
N VAL A 129 -1.51 11.41 -13.21
CA VAL A 129 -1.71 12.29 -12.04
C VAL A 129 -0.49 12.28 -11.12
N ILE A 130 0.07 11.11 -10.79
CA ILE A 130 1.27 11.06 -9.93
C ILE A 130 2.47 11.75 -10.59
N LEU A 131 2.63 11.62 -11.91
CA LEU A 131 3.71 12.29 -12.63
C LEU A 131 3.52 13.82 -12.60
N SER A 132 2.29 14.32 -12.73
CA SER A 132 2.02 15.76 -12.58
C SER A 132 2.32 16.29 -11.17
N ILE A 133 2.09 15.47 -10.13
CA ILE A 133 2.45 15.80 -8.74
C ILE A 133 3.97 15.86 -8.59
N VAL A 134 4.69 14.90 -9.19
CA VAL A 134 6.16 14.86 -9.14
C VAL A 134 6.78 16.09 -9.83
N GLU A 135 6.20 16.58 -10.93
CA GLU A 135 6.65 17.83 -11.54
C GLU A 135 6.49 19.05 -10.61
N ASP A 136 5.37 19.15 -9.89
CA ASP A 136 5.19 20.19 -8.88
C ASP A 136 6.18 20.03 -7.72
N MET A 137 6.46 18.79 -7.28
CA MET A 137 7.42 18.52 -6.20
C MET A 137 8.85 18.93 -6.58
N LYS A 138 9.28 18.70 -7.83
CA LYS A 138 10.60 19.14 -8.31
C LYS A 138 10.78 20.65 -8.20
N GLU A 139 9.73 21.43 -8.39
CA GLU A 139 9.76 22.88 -8.29
C GLU A 139 9.65 23.35 -6.83
N LEU A 140 8.70 22.81 -6.08
CA LEU A 140 8.23 23.38 -4.81
C LEU A 140 8.85 22.76 -3.56
N CYS A 141 9.29 21.51 -3.65
CA CYS A 141 9.90 20.76 -2.55
C CYS A 141 10.90 19.71 -3.06
N PRO A 142 11.98 20.13 -3.76
CA PRO A 142 12.94 19.23 -4.42
C PRO A 142 13.65 18.28 -3.45
N ASP A 143 13.61 18.57 -2.15
CA ASP A 143 14.22 17.74 -1.12
C ASP A 143 13.30 16.70 -0.48
N ALA A 144 11.99 16.80 -0.72
CA ALA A 144 10.98 15.97 -0.08
C ALA A 144 11.12 14.48 -0.41
N TRP A 145 10.63 13.63 0.47
CA TRP A 145 10.38 12.22 0.16
C TRP A 145 8.92 12.03 -0.27
N LEU A 146 8.71 11.31 -1.37
CA LEU A 146 7.40 10.82 -1.77
C LEU A 146 7.16 9.43 -1.17
N VAL A 147 6.15 9.30 -0.32
CA VAL A 147 5.75 8.03 0.28
C VAL A 147 4.38 7.63 -0.28
N ASN A 148 4.38 6.68 -1.21
CA ASN A 148 3.21 6.34 -2.03
C ASN A 148 2.39 5.18 -1.46
N PHE A 149 1.09 5.44 -1.24
CA PHE A 149 0.06 4.45 -0.92
C PHE A 149 -0.93 4.25 -2.06
N THR A 150 -0.93 5.18 -3.02
CA THR A 150 -1.85 5.12 -4.14
C THR A 150 -1.52 3.91 -4.99
N ASN A 151 -2.45 2.98 -4.97
CA ASN A 151 -2.40 1.77 -5.78
C ASN A 151 -2.69 2.05 -7.26
N PRO A 152 -2.20 1.22 -8.20
CA PRO A 152 -1.32 0.06 -7.98
C PRO A 152 0.12 0.49 -7.64
N SER A 153 0.56 0.22 -6.41
CA SER A 153 1.71 0.90 -5.80
C SER A 153 3.02 0.56 -6.51
N GLY A 154 3.16 -0.68 -6.96
CA GLY A 154 4.29 -1.15 -7.78
C GLY A 154 4.48 -0.34 -9.05
N MET A 155 3.47 -0.34 -9.92
CA MET A 155 3.47 0.41 -11.19
C MET A 155 3.61 1.92 -10.99
N VAL A 156 2.94 2.47 -9.97
CA VAL A 156 3.01 3.90 -9.65
C VAL A 156 4.43 4.29 -9.24
N THR A 157 5.08 3.51 -8.37
CA THR A 157 6.46 3.76 -7.93
C THR A 157 7.47 3.58 -9.07
N GLU A 158 7.32 2.55 -9.91
CA GLU A 158 8.13 2.38 -11.12
C GLU A 158 7.98 3.57 -12.05
N ALA A 159 6.76 4.02 -12.33
CA ALA A 159 6.52 5.16 -13.23
C ALA A 159 7.14 6.46 -12.70
N VAL A 160 7.05 6.72 -11.39
CA VAL A 160 7.69 7.87 -10.74
C VAL A 160 9.20 7.84 -10.90
N MET A 161 9.85 6.70 -10.68
CA MET A 161 11.31 6.57 -10.86
C MET A 161 11.69 6.68 -12.35
N ARG A 162 11.03 5.91 -13.20
CA ARG A 162 11.37 5.73 -14.61
C ARG A 162 11.06 6.95 -15.46
N PHE A 163 9.84 7.47 -15.37
CA PHE A 163 9.35 8.57 -16.21
C PHE A 163 9.38 9.90 -15.44
N GLY A 164 9.02 9.88 -14.16
CA GLY A 164 9.09 11.06 -13.30
C GLY A 164 10.51 11.47 -12.93
N LYS A 165 11.52 10.60 -13.13
CA LYS A 165 12.93 10.85 -12.77
C LYS A 165 13.10 11.31 -11.32
N TRP A 166 12.37 10.66 -10.42
CA TRP A 166 12.36 10.99 -9.00
C TRP A 166 12.71 9.76 -8.16
N ASP A 167 13.97 9.70 -7.67
CA ASP A 167 14.48 8.56 -6.90
C ASP A 167 14.10 8.62 -5.40
N LYS A 168 13.69 9.79 -4.87
CA LYS A 168 13.22 9.96 -3.48
C LYS A 168 11.77 9.49 -3.32
N VAL A 169 11.49 8.26 -3.73
CA VAL A 169 10.16 7.63 -3.65
C VAL A 169 10.25 6.28 -2.95
N ILE A 170 9.25 6.00 -2.11
CA ILE A 170 9.02 4.69 -1.51
C ILE A 170 7.54 4.33 -1.71
N GLY A 171 7.27 3.20 -2.35
CA GLY A 171 5.92 2.63 -2.40
C GLY A 171 5.67 1.72 -1.20
N LEU A 172 4.45 1.75 -0.66
CA LEU A 172 4.08 0.96 0.51
C LEU A 172 2.90 0.03 0.22
N CYS A 173 2.90 -1.09 0.95
CA CYS A 173 1.87 -2.12 0.95
C CYS A 173 1.61 -2.58 2.39
N ASN A 174 0.35 -2.87 2.71
CA ASN A 174 -0.02 -3.41 4.01
C ASN A 174 0.10 -4.94 4.09
N VAL A 175 0.22 -5.64 2.95
CA VAL A 175 0.23 -7.12 2.91
C VAL A 175 1.41 -7.71 3.69
N PRO A 176 2.66 -7.21 3.53
CA PRO A 176 3.76 -7.71 4.35
C PRO A 176 3.58 -7.42 5.85
N VAL A 177 2.94 -6.29 6.19
CA VAL A 177 2.68 -5.91 7.59
C VAL A 177 1.73 -6.91 8.25
N GLY A 178 0.63 -7.27 7.58
CA GLY A 178 -0.31 -8.29 8.07
C GLY A 178 0.39 -9.63 8.33
N ALA A 179 1.18 -10.11 7.36
CA ALA A 179 1.98 -11.33 7.51
C ALA A 179 2.90 -11.27 8.74
N MET A 180 3.65 -10.17 8.91
CA MET A 180 4.57 -10.00 10.05
C MET A 180 3.86 -9.88 11.41
N LEU A 181 2.59 -9.47 11.45
CA LEU A 181 1.82 -9.37 12.70
C LEU A 181 1.14 -10.68 13.08
N ASP A 182 0.68 -11.46 12.10
CA ASP A 182 -0.18 -12.64 12.36
C ASP A 182 0.58 -13.96 12.31
N GLU A 183 1.51 -14.14 11.38
CA GLU A 183 2.31 -15.37 11.26
C GLU A 183 3.09 -15.75 12.53
N PRO A 184 3.74 -14.83 13.29
CA PRO A 184 4.48 -15.20 14.50
C PRO A 184 3.62 -15.93 15.54
N LYS A 185 2.36 -15.49 15.70
CA LYS A 185 1.41 -16.05 16.67
C LYS A 185 1.14 -17.54 16.41
N THR A 186 1.17 -17.93 15.14
CA THR A 186 0.82 -19.30 14.70
C THR A 186 1.84 -20.36 15.10
N ILE A 187 3.09 -19.93 15.32
CA ILE A 187 4.23 -20.76 15.74
C ILE A 187 4.70 -20.41 17.16
N GLY A 188 3.92 -19.66 17.93
CA GLY A 188 4.23 -19.31 19.32
C GLY A 188 5.43 -18.38 19.49
N LYS A 189 5.68 -17.49 18.52
CA LYS A 189 6.76 -16.49 18.54
C LYS A 189 6.19 -15.07 18.47
N THR A 190 7.05 -14.09 18.77
CA THR A 190 6.80 -12.66 18.52
C THR A 190 7.57 -12.18 17.29
N LEU A 191 7.19 -11.01 16.75
CA LEU A 191 7.84 -10.45 15.55
C LEU A 191 9.34 -10.19 15.76
N ASP A 192 9.76 -9.75 16.95
CA ASP A 192 11.17 -9.51 17.29
C ASP A 192 12.03 -10.77 17.36
N GLN A 193 11.41 -11.96 17.40
CA GLN A 193 12.08 -13.26 17.33
C GLN A 193 12.22 -13.78 15.90
N LEU A 194 11.71 -13.05 14.89
CA LEU A 194 11.64 -13.50 13.52
C LEU A 194 12.26 -12.48 12.56
N THR A 195 13.06 -12.98 11.62
CA THR A 195 13.54 -12.22 10.48
C THR A 195 12.80 -12.64 9.22
N TYR A 196 12.04 -11.71 8.66
CA TYR A 196 11.34 -11.91 7.40
C TYR A 196 12.16 -11.43 6.22
N LYS A 197 12.22 -12.26 5.18
CA LYS A 197 12.86 -11.93 3.91
C LYS A 197 11.80 -11.97 2.81
N PHE A 198 11.33 -10.80 2.38
CA PHE A 198 10.37 -10.63 1.30
C PHE A 198 11.07 -10.33 -0.02
N ALA A 199 10.53 -10.86 -1.13
CA ALA A 199 10.90 -10.47 -2.48
C ALA A 199 9.79 -10.72 -3.50
N GLY A 200 9.66 -9.78 -4.44
CA GLY A 200 8.80 -9.87 -5.62
C GLY A 200 8.38 -8.48 -6.08
N LEU A 201 7.10 -8.33 -6.39
CA LEU A 201 6.48 -7.06 -6.78
C LEU A 201 5.38 -6.72 -5.77
N ASN A 202 4.91 -5.47 -5.82
CA ASN A 202 3.74 -5.07 -5.05
C ASN A 202 2.54 -5.96 -5.38
N HIS A 203 1.87 -6.51 -4.37
CA HIS A 203 0.79 -7.50 -4.52
C HIS A 203 1.18 -8.78 -5.28
N PHE A 204 2.48 -9.05 -5.44
CA PHE A 204 2.97 -10.27 -6.08
C PHE A 204 4.37 -10.61 -5.56
N HIS A 205 4.44 -10.87 -4.24
CA HIS A 205 5.68 -11.20 -3.54
C HIS A 205 5.57 -12.51 -2.76
N TRP A 206 6.73 -13.07 -2.45
CA TRP A 206 6.88 -14.21 -1.57
C TRP A 206 7.77 -13.84 -0.40
N HIS A 207 7.73 -14.65 0.65
CA HIS A 207 8.66 -14.53 1.75
C HIS A 207 9.14 -15.86 2.32
N LYS A 208 10.28 -15.74 3.00
CA LYS A 208 10.84 -16.75 3.90
C LYS A 208 11.01 -16.16 5.28
N VAL A 209 10.98 -17.01 6.29
CA VAL A 209 11.06 -16.60 7.69
C VAL A 209 12.15 -17.39 8.40
N TYR A 210 12.97 -16.69 9.16
CA TYR A 210 14.06 -17.24 9.96
C TYR A 210 13.86 -16.85 11.42
N ASP A 211 14.19 -17.73 12.35
CA ASP A 211 14.17 -17.42 13.77
C ASP A 211 15.45 -16.69 14.24
N GLU A 212 15.48 -16.30 15.51
CA GLU A 212 16.60 -15.61 16.14
C GLU A 212 17.92 -16.40 16.18
N ASN A 213 17.87 -17.72 15.92
CA ASN A 213 19.03 -18.60 15.82
C ASN A 213 19.48 -18.82 14.37
N GLY A 214 18.82 -18.19 13.40
CA GLY A 214 19.07 -18.34 11.97
C GLY A 214 18.47 -19.62 11.36
N LYS A 215 17.61 -20.35 12.09
CA LYS A 215 16.89 -21.51 11.54
C LYS A 215 15.75 -21.02 10.66
N GLU A 216 15.65 -21.54 9.43
CA GLU A 216 14.48 -21.27 8.57
C GLU A 216 13.24 -21.96 9.15
N VAL A 217 12.20 -21.17 9.45
CA VAL A 217 10.91 -21.61 10.03
C VAL A 217 9.74 -21.46 9.05
N THR A 218 10.02 -21.19 7.77
CA THR A 218 9.00 -21.05 6.72
C THR A 218 8.04 -22.25 6.66
N LYS A 219 8.56 -23.48 6.78
CA LYS A 219 7.73 -24.70 6.78
C LYS A 219 6.84 -24.81 8.01
N ASP A 220 7.37 -24.44 9.17
CA ASP A 220 6.61 -24.47 10.44
C ASP A 220 5.37 -23.55 10.32
N ILE A 221 5.54 -22.39 9.68
CA ILE A 221 4.42 -21.46 9.39
C ILE A 221 3.48 -22.06 8.34
N ILE A 222 3.99 -22.61 7.23
CA ILE A 222 3.15 -23.26 6.20
C ILE A 222 2.32 -24.39 6.82
N GLU A 223 2.91 -25.22 7.69
CA GLU A 223 2.17 -26.29 8.37
C GLU A 223 1.07 -25.74 9.27
N ALA A 224 1.39 -24.70 10.06
CA ALA A 224 0.44 -24.01 10.93
C ALA A 224 -0.77 -23.43 10.18
N MET A 225 -0.60 -22.95 8.92
CA MET A 225 -1.69 -22.48 8.06
C MET A 225 -2.78 -23.53 7.82
N TYR A 226 -2.42 -24.82 7.81
CA TYR A 226 -3.36 -25.93 7.56
C TYR A 226 -3.84 -26.63 8.83
N GLU A 227 -3.50 -26.10 10.01
CA GLU A 227 -3.98 -26.57 11.31
C GLU A 227 -5.20 -25.78 11.82
N GLY A 228 -5.79 -24.92 10.97
CA GLY A 228 -6.96 -24.10 11.30
C GLY A 228 -6.65 -22.80 12.06
N LYS A 229 -5.40 -22.31 11.97
CA LYS A 229 -5.00 -21.02 12.55
C LYS A 229 -5.26 -19.89 11.55
N ASP A 230 -5.79 -18.77 12.04
CA ASP A 230 -6.03 -17.56 11.23
C ASP A 230 -4.70 -16.92 10.81
N MET A 231 -4.61 -16.52 9.53
CA MET A 231 -3.41 -15.98 8.88
C MET A 231 -3.54 -14.51 8.49
N GLY A 232 -4.62 -13.81 8.88
CA GLY A 232 -4.70 -12.35 8.72
C GLY A 232 -4.87 -11.88 7.28
N ILE A 233 -5.75 -12.54 6.51
CA ILE A 233 -5.95 -12.22 5.09
C ILE A 233 -6.68 -10.89 4.93
N PRO A 234 -6.23 -9.98 4.04
CA PRO A 234 -6.92 -8.71 3.81
C PRO A 234 -8.38 -8.92 3.40
N ALA A 235 -9.30 -8.16 4.01
CA ALA A 235 -10.75 -8.25 3.78
C ALA A 235 -11.21 -7.99 2.32
N ASN A 236 -10.31 -7.56 1.44
CA ASN A 236 -10.57 -7.36 0.01
C ASN A 236 -10.17 -8.56 -0.88
N ILE A 237 -9.77 -9.68 -0.27
CA ILE A 237 -9.41 -10.92 -0.95
C ILE A 237 -10.27 -12.05 -0.37
N HIS A 238 -10.92 -12.81 -1.23
CA HIS A 238 -11.66 -14.00 -0.80
C HIS A 238 -10.68 -15.07 -0.30
N ASP A 239 -10.94 -15.64 0.88
CA ASP A 239 -10.04 -16.60 1.51
C ASP A 239 -10.25 -18.02 0.99
N ILE A 240 -9.60 -18.32 -0.13
CA ILE A 240 -9.42 -19.69 -0.62
C ILE A 240 -8.04 -20.18 -0.19
N PRO A 241 -7.90 -21.30 0.53
CA PRO A 241 -6.60 -21.81 0.95
C PRO A 241 -5.76 -22.20 -0.27
N PHE A 242 -4.45 -21.92 -0.26
CA PHE A 242 -3.54 -22.41 -1.31
C PHE A 242 -3.45 -23.95 -1.32
N PHE A 243 -2.85 -24.54 -2.36
CA PHE A 243 -2.51 -25.96 -2.34
C PHE A 243 -1.32 -26.20 -1.39
N LYS A 244 -1.51 -27.05 -0.37
CA LYS A 244 -0.49 -27.29 0.67
C LYS A 244 0.80 -27.82 0.08
N GLU A 245 0.69 -28.78 -0.84
CA GLU A 245 1.80 -29.42 -1.52
C GLU A 245 2.62 -28.42 -2.32
N GLN A 246 1.95 -27.45 -2.97
CA GLN A 246 2.61 -26.37 -3.70
C GLN A 246 3.45 -25.50 -2.75
N LEU A 247 2.91 -25.10 -1.60
CA LEU A 247 3.63 -24.29 -0.62
C LEU A 247 4.84 -25.04 -0.04
N LEU A 248 4.66 -26.31 0.34
CA LEU A 248 5.73 -27.14 0.89
C LEU A 248 6.86 -27.39 -0.11
N GLN A 249 6.54 -27.61 -1.40
CA GLN A 249 7.53 -27.78 -2.46
C GLN A 249 8.27 -26.48 -2.78
N MET A 250 7.54 -25.35 -2.81
CA MET A 250 8.12 -24.02 -3.02
C MET A 250 9.00 -23.58 -1.85
N ASN A 251 8.65 -23.99 -0.63
CA ASN A 251 9.27 -23.57 0.62
C ASN A 251 9.40 -22.03 0.73
N MET A 252 8.35 -21.34 0.30
CA MET A 252 8.16 -19.89 0.41
C MET A 252 6.67 -19.65 0.59
N ILE A 253 6.30 -18.55 1.25
CA ILE A 253 4.91 -18.17 1.46
C ILE A 253 4.54 -17.11 0.43
N PRO A 254 3.56 -17.34 -0.46
CA PRO A 254 3.07 -16.33 -1.38
C PRO A 254 2.14 -15.35 -0.68
N CYS A 255 2.15 -14.09 -1.08
CA CYS A 255 1.21 -13.11 -0.57
C CYS A 255 -0.24 -13.42 -0.99
N GLY A 256 -1.22 -12.87 -0.27
CA GLY A 256 -2.62 -13.23 -0.46
C GLY A 256 -3.17 -13.00 -1.88
N TYR A 257 -2.60 -12.03 -2.62
CA TYR A 257 -2.96 -11.73 -4.01
C TYR A 257 -2.56 -12.81 -5.01
N HIS A 258 -1.64 -13.72 -4.67
CA HIS A 258 -1.34 -14.88 -5.52
C HIS A 258 -2.55 -15.77 -5.77
N ARG A 259 -3.60 -15.70 -4.95
CA ARG A 259 -4.85 -16.44 -5.17
C ARG A 259 -5.46 -16.13 -6.54
N TYR A 260 -5.35 -14.89 -7.03
CA TYR A 260 -5.86 -14.52 -8.35
C TYR A 260 -5.16 -15.23 -9.52
N TYR A 261 -4.02 -15.87 -9.26
CA TYR A 261 -3.19 -16.55 -10.26
C TYR A 261 -3.07 -18.05 -9.99
N TYR A 262 -2.89 -18.45 -8.72
CA TYR A 262 -2.74 -19.85 -8.32
C TYR A 262 -4.08 -20.54 -8.10
N ARG A 263 -5.14 -19.78 -7.85
CA ARG A 263 -6.53 -20.22 -7.61
C ARG A 263 -7.50 -19.42 -8.48
N GLU A 264 -7.07 -19.15 -9.72
CA GLU A 264 -7.78 -18.27 -10.65
C GLU A 264 -9.24 -18.72 -10.86
N GLU A 265 -9.46 -20.02 -11.09
CA GLU A 265 -10.79 -20.57 -11.32
C GLU A 265 -11.74 -20.30 -10.16
N GLU A 266 -11.30 -20.53 -8.92
CA GLU A 266 -12.14 -20.34 -7.74
C GLU A 266 -12.33 -18.84 -7.41
N MET A 267 -11.29 -18.02 -7.57
CA MET A 267 -11.40 -16.58 -7.39
C MET A 267 -12.34 -15.95 -8.42
N LEU A 268 -12.31 -16.42 -9.67
CA LEU A 268 -13.21 -15.97 -10.73
C LEU A 268 -14.65 -16.41 -10.45
N ALA A 269 -14.86 -17.67 -10.07
CA ALA A 269 -16.18 -18.20 -9.76
C ALA A 269 -16.85 -17.40 -8.61
N HIS A 270 -16.13 -17.17 -7.52
CA HIS A 270 -16.61 -16.34 -6.41
C HIS A 270 -16.88 -14.89 -6.84
N GLY A 271 -15.96 -14.28 -7.59
CA GLY A 271 -16.14 -12.90 -8.07
C GLY A 271 -17.37 -12.73 -8.98
N LEU A 272 -17.66 -13.73 -9.82
CA LEU A 272 -18.86 -13.77 -10.65
C LEU A 272 -20.13 -13.98 -9.83
N GLU A 273 -20.08 -14.76 -8.75
CA GLU A 273 -21.20 -14.93 -7.82
C GLU A 273 -21.58 -13.57 -7.19
N GLU A 274 -20.61 -12.86 -6.59
CA GLU A 274 -20.83 -11.53 -6.01
C GLU A 274 -21.28 -10.50 -7.06
N TYR A 275 -20.68 -10.52 -8.25
CA TYR A 275 -21.04 -9.63 -9.35
C TYR A 275 -22.51 -9.78 -9.78
N ASN A 276 -23.03 -11.01 -9.79
CA ASN A 276 -24.38 -11.34 -10.23
C ASN A 276 -25.42 -11.21 -9.11
N ASP A 277 -25.04 -11.25 -7.82
CA ASP A 277 -25.96 -11.01 -6.71
C ASP A 277 -26.22 -9.49 -6.54
N PRO A 278 -27.44 -9.00 -6.82
CA PRO A 278 -27.76 -7.58 -6.69
C PRO A 278 -27.76 -7.07 -5.24
N LYS A 279 -27.76 -7.96 -4.24
CA LYS A 279 -27.69 -7.58 -2.82
C LYS A 279 -26.26 -7.42 -2.31
N VAL A 280 -25.30 -8.10 -2.95
CA VAL A 280 -23.88 -8.07 -2.57
C VAL A 280 -23.12 -7.12 -3.48
N GLY A 281 -23.15 -7.39 -4.79
CA GLY A 281 -22.40 -6.64 -5.79
C GLY A 281 -20.87 -6.78 -5.63
N THR A 282 -20.16 -6.13 -6.55
CA THR A 282 -18.70 -6.10 -6.56
C THR A 282 -18.11 -5.42 -5.32
N ARG A 283 -16.85 -5.70 -5.00
CA ARG A 283 -16.19 -5.13 -3.81
C ARG A 283 -16.19 -3.60 -3.81
N GLY A 284 -16.09 -2.94 -4.96
CA GLY A 284 -16.21 -1.49 -5.11
C GLY A 284 -17.57 -0.95 -4.66
N GLN A 285 -18.65 -1.71 -4.86
CA GLN A 285 -19.99 -1.37 -4.39
C GLN A 285 -20.10 -1.57 -2.87
N GLN A 286 -19.58 -2.69 -2.34
CA GLN A 286 -19.53 -2.94 -0.90
C GLN A 286 -18.74 -1.84 -0.16
N VAL A 287 -17.56 -1.46 -0.68
CA VAL A 287 -16.71 -0.40 -0.11
C VAL A 287 -17.39 0.96 -0.18
N GLN A 288 -18.20 1.24 -1.20
CA GLN A 288 -18.97 2.49 -1.28
C GLN A 288 -19.97 2.62 -0.13
N GLN A 289 -20.63 1.52 0.25
CA GLN A 289 -21.51 1.50 1.41
C GLN A 289 -20.71 1.70 2.72
N THR A 290 -19.62 0.95 2.91
CA THR A 290 -18.76 1.11 4.11
C THR A 290 -18.18 2.51 4.23
N GLU A 291 -17.77 3.13 3.12
CA GLU A 291 -17.33 4.53 3.11
C GLU A 291 -18.42 5.46 3.62
N HIS A 292 -19.64 5.33 3.09
CA HIS A 292 -20.74 6.19 3.51
C HIS A 292 -20.97 6.13 5.02
N GLU A 293 -21.02 4.93 5.60
CA GLU A 293 -21.15 4.72 7.05
C GLU A 293 -20.00 5.37 7.83
N LEU A 294 -18.76 5.25 7.35
CA LEU A 294 -17.58 5.86 7.98
C LEU A 294 -17.65 7.40 7.96
N PHE A 295 -18.04 8.01 6.84
CA PHE A 295 -18.14 9.47 6.75
C PHE A 295 -19.25 10.03 7.64
N GLU A 296 -20.35 9.30 7.84
CA GLU A 296 -21.36 9.68 8.83
C GLU A 296 -20.81 9.62 10.26
N LEU A 297 -20.01 8.60 10.60
CA LEU A 297 -19.33 8.54 11.90
C LEU A 297 -18.37 9.72 12.11
N TYR A 298 -17.61 10.11 11.07
CA TYR A 298 -16.65 11.20 11.14
C TYR A 298 -17.28 12.58 11.35
N LYS A 299 -18.57 12.75 11.01
CA LYS A 299 -19.33 13.97 11.29
C LYS A 299 -19.62 14.15 12.78
N ASN A 300 -19.59 13.08 13.59
CA ASN A 300 -19.82 13.18 15.03
C ASN A 300 -18.73 14.04 15.70
N PRO A 301 -19.07 15.17 16.34
CA PRO A 301 -18.10 16.04 16.99
C PRO A 301 -17.39 15.38 18.19
N ASP A 302 -17.98 14.34 18.79
CA ASP A 302 -17.42 13.63 19.93
C ASP A 302 -16.45 12.51 19.53
N LEU A 303 -16.32 12.22 18.23
CA LEU A 303 -15.38 11.22 17.73
C LEU A 303 -14.01 11.86 17.48
N ASP A 304 -13.03 11.48 18.29
CA ASP A 304 -11.65 11.98 18.33
C ASP A 304 -10.57 10.88 18.16
N HIS A 305 -10.99 9.67 17.80
CA HIS A 305 -10.11 8.52 17.57
C HIS A 305 -10.56 7.72 16.34
N LYS A 306 -9.67 6.84 15.85
CA LYS A 306 -9.94 5.97 14.71
C LYS A 306 -11.07 4.98 15.05
N PRO A 307 -12.19 4.95 14.29
CA PRO A 307 -13.28 4.01 14.56
C PRO A 307 -12.93 2.59 14.11
N GLU A 308 -13.41 1.59 14.84
CA GLU A 308 -13.21 0.17 14.54
C GLU A 308 -13.77 -0.23 13.17
N GLN A 309 -14.84 0.43 12.71
CA GLN A 309 -15.46 0.21 11.39
C GLN A 309 -14.46 0.36 10.24
N LEU A 310 -13.38 1.15 10.42
CA LEU A 310 -12.38 1.35 9.37
C LEU A 310 -11.70 0.03 8.97
N ALA A 311 -11.55 -0.92 9.91
CA ALA A 311 -10.97 -2.24 9.62
C ALA A 311 -11.78 -3.02 8.56
N LYS A 312 -13.10 -2.82 8.47
CA LYS A 312 -13.98 -3.50 7.50
C LYS A 312 -13.75 -3.06 6.06
N ARG A 313 -13.15 -1.88 5.86
CA ARG A 313 -12.84 -1.36 4.53
C ARG A 313 -11.79 -2.23 3.81
N GLY A 314 -10.98 -2.98 4.56
CA GLY A 314 -9.74 -3.62 4.10
C GLY A 314 -8.57 -2.62 4.18
N GLY A 315 -7.33 -3.08 4.02
CA GLY A 315 -6.18 -2.16 4.08
C GLY A 315 -5.78 -1.68 5.48
N ALA A 316 -6.11 -2.39 6.56
CA ALA A 316 -5.60 -2.02 7.88
C ALA A 316 -4.05 -2.04 7.91
N HIS A 317 -3.46 -1.19 8.76
CA HIS A 317 -2.02 -1.05 9.02
C HIS A 317 -1.20 -0.34 7.92
N TYR A 318 -1.82 0.18 6.86
CA TYR A 318 -1.12 1.00 5.85
C TYR A 318 -0.40 2.20 6.48
N SER A 319 -1.08 2.87 7.42
CA SER A 319 -0.57 4.06 8.08
C SER A 319 0.55 3.78 9.06
N ASP A 320 0.61 2.58 9.65
CA ASP A 320 1.74 2.23 10.52
C ASP A 320 3.02 2.07 9.71
N ALA A 321 2.95 1.41 8.55
CA ALA A 321 4.08 1.35 7.61
C ALA A 321 4.47 2.74 7.09
N ALA A 322 3.48 3.59 6.80
CA ALA A 322 3.66 4.98 6.39
C ALA A 322 4.50 5.77 7.40
N CYS A 323 3.97 5.86 8.62
CA CYS A 323 4.51 6.70 9.66
C CYS A 323 5.86 6.15 10.14
N GLU A 324 6.05 4.82 10.17
CA GLU A 324 7.34 4.23 10.48
C GLU A 324 8.38 4.50 9.40
N THR A 325 8.00 4.44 8.12
CA THR A 325 8.92 4.78 7.00
C THR A 325 9.37 6.23 7.10
N ILE A 326 8.45 7.17 7.31
CA ILE A 326 8.75 8.60 7.44
C ILE A 326 9.64 8.85 8.67
N ALA A 327 9.27 8.29 9.83
CA ALA A 327 10.06 8.42 11.05
C ALA A 327 11.45 7.79 10.91
N SER A 328 11.58 6.71 10.16
CA SER A 328 12.85 6.02 9.88
C SER A 328 13.76 6.83 8.97
N ILE A 329 13.22 7.45 7.93
CA ILE A 329 13.94 8.38 7.07
C ILE A 329 14.41 9.59 7.89
N TYR A 330 13.49 10.22 8.62
CA TYR A 330 13.79 11.42 9.40
C TYR A 330 14.83 11.17 10.50
N GLY A 331 14.63 10.10 11.28
CA GLY A 331 15.47 9.76 12.43
C GLY A 331 16.68 8.89 12.11
N ASN A 332 16.87 8.49 10.84
CA ASN A 332 17.87 7.51 10.42
C ASN A 332 17.85 6.22 11.26
N LYS A 333 16.67 5.66 11.51
CA LYS A 333 16.49 4.54 12.45
C LYS A 333 17.08 3.21 11.96
N LEU A 334 17.20 3.03 10.64
CA LEU A 334 17.52 1.75 10.01
C LEU A 334 16.50 0.66 10.35
N SER A 335 15.22 1.02 10.42
CA SER A 335 14.12 0.09 10.69
C SER A 335 13.97 -0.92 9.55
N HIS A 336 13.70 -2.18 9.89
CA HIS A 336 13.37 -3.22 8.91
C HIS A 336 11.92 -3.05 8.44
N ILE A 337 11.74 -2.66 7.17
CA ILE A 337 10.43 -2.42 6.56
C ILE A 337 10.42 -3.03 5.17
N VAL A 338 9.31 -3.66 4.79
CA VAL A 338 9.09 -4.15 3.44
C VAL A 338 8.51 -3.03 2.61
N VAL A 339 9.19 -2.66 1.53
CA VAL A 339 8.82 -1.51 0.71
C VAL A 339 9.00 -1.81 -0.77
N THR A 340 8.25 -1.09 -1.60
CA THR A 340 8.52 -1.01 -3.04
C THR A 340 9.60 0.06 -3.28
N THR A 341 10.73 -0.36 -3.84
CA THR A 341 11.89 0.51 -4.12
C THR A 341 12.67 0.00 -5.34
N LYS A 342 13.70 0.74 -5.77
CA LYS A 342 14.58 0.34 -6.87
C LYS A 342 15.32 -0.95 -6.54
N ASN A 343 15.31 -1.89 -7.47
CA ASN A 343 15.82 -3.24 -7.28
C ASN A 343 17.30 -3.28 -6.86
N ASN A 344 18.17 -2.57 -7.58
CA ASN A 344 19.61 -2.51 -7.31
C ASN A 344 20.25 -3.91 -7.08
N GLY A 345 19.74 -4.93 -7.77
CA GLY A 345 20.22 -6.32 -7.68
C GLY A 345 19.73 -7.11 -6.46
N SER A 346 18.82 -6.57 -5.64
CA SER A 346 18.24 -7.31 -4.51
C SER A 346 17.44 -8.54 -4.95
N VAL A 347 16.76 -8.43 -6.10
CA VAL A 347 16.11 -9.51 -6.83
C VAL A 347 16.82 -9.66 -8.18
N PRO A 348 17.83 -10.55 -8.29
CA PRO A 348 18.69 -10.65 -9.48
C PRO A 348 17.98 -11.18 -10.73
N ASP A 349 16.74 -11.67 -10.60
CA ASP A 349 15.94 -12.16 -11.73
C ASP A 349 15.22 -11.06 -12.52
N LEU A 350 15.33 -9.81 -12.06
CA LEU A 350 14.77 -8.61 -12.70
C LEU A 350 15.87 -7.57 -12.96
N PRO A 351 15.69 -6.64 -13.91
CA PRO A 351 16.61 -5.52 -14.13
C PRO A 351 16.83 -4.70 -12.85
N ALA A 352 18.04 -4.17 -12.69
CA ALA A 352 18.44 -3.45 -11.47
C ALA A 352 17.74 -2.09 -11.31
N ASP A 353 17.19 -1.54 -12.38
CA ASP A 353 16.51 -0.26 -12.42
C ASP A 353 14.99 -0.34 -12.24
N CYS A 354 14.40 -1.54 -12.23
CA CYS A 354 12.98 -1.72 -11.95
C CYS A 354 12.65 -1.58 -10.44
N ALA A 355 11.40 -1.26 -10.13
CA ALA A 355 10.78 -1.33 -8.82
C ALA A 355 10.50 -2.78 -8.42
N VAL A 356 10.81 -3.13 -7.17
CA VAL A 356 10.54 -4.43 -6.54
C VAL A 356 10.05 -4.20 -5.11
N GLU A 357 9.24 -5.11 -4.60
CA GLU A 357 8.78 -5.10 -3.20
C GLU A 357 9.63 -6.08 -2.39
N VAL A 358 10.47 -5.54 -1.50
CA VAL A 358 11.54 -6.29 -0.83
C VAL A 358 11.73 -5.83 0.61
N SER A 359 12.18 -6.77 1.46
CA SER A 359 12.68 -6.43 2.80
C SER A 359 13.83 -5.42 2.68
N SER A 360 13.76 -4.33 3.43
CA SER A 360 14.73 -3.23 3.37
C SER A 360 15.04 -2.68 4.75
N TYR A 361 16.23 -2.08 4.91
CA TYR A 361 16.51 -1.18 6.04
C TYR A 361 16.25 0.27 5.60
N ILE A 362 15.38 0.98 6.33
CA ILE A 362 14.99 2.36 6.01
C ILE A 362 15.74 3.34 6.91
N GLY A 363 16.51 4.24 6.29
CA GLY A 363 17.23 5.31 6.99
C GLY A 363 17.17 6.63 6.22
N SER A 364 18.02 7.59 6.58
CA SER A 364 18.00 8.94 5.99
C SER A 364 18.30 8.97 4.49
N THR A 365 18.94 7.93 3.96
CA THR A 365 19.21 7.75 2.53
C THR A 365 18.10 6.99 1.80
N GLY A 366 16.96 6.73 2.44
CA GLY A 366 15.88 5.90 1.92
C GLY A 366 16.09 4.41 2.17
N ALA A 367 15.55 3.59 1.27
CA ALA A 367 15.57 2.14 1.38
C ALA A 367 16.94 1.54 0.98
N ARG A 368 17.45 0.65 1.83
CA ARG A 368 18.56 -0.24 1.52
C ARG A 368 18.00 -1.66 1.40
N ALA A 369 17.72 -2.07 0.17
CA ALA A 369 17.13 -3.37 -0.13
C ALA A 369 18.05 -4.52 0.30
N ILE A 370 17.47 -5.52 0.95
CA ILE A 370 18.18 -6.74 1.37
C ILE A 370 18.18 -7.72 0.20
N ALA A 371 19.36 -8.21 -0.18
CA ALA A 371 19.49 -9.18 -1.27
C ALA A 371 18.73 -10.47 -0.95
N PHE A 372 17.73 -10.81 -1.76
CA PHE A 372 16.96 -12.05 -1.64
C PHE A 372 17.73 -13.25 -2.19
N GLY A 373 18.34 -13.08 -3.37
CA GLY A 373 18.90 -14.16 -4.18
C GLY A 373 17.95 -14.54 -5.33
N SER A 374 18.37 -15.48 -6.18
CA SER A 374 17.53 -15.93 -7.29
C SER A 374 16.36 -16.79 -6.83
N LEU A 375 15.21 -16.60 -7.46
CA LEU A 375 14.02 -17.43 -7.34
C LEU A 375 14.17 -18.73 -8.12
N GLN A 376 13.44 -19.77 -7.69
CA GLN A 376 13.32 -21.02 -8.41
C GLN A 376 12.52 -20.81 -9.73
N PRO A 377 12.64 -21.71 -10.72
CA PRO A 377 12.10 -21.48 -12.06
C PRO A 377 10.61 -21.09 -12.12
N ALA A 378 9.77 -21.71 -11.29
CA ALA A 378 8.33 -21.45 -11.29
C ALA A 378 7.98 -20.00 -10.85
N GLN A 379 8.58 -19.54 -9.75
CA GLN A 379 8.37 -18.20 -9.21
C GLN A 379 9.04 -17.16 -10.11
N ARG A 380 10.23 -17.48 -10.64
CA ARG A 380 10.96 -16.62 -11.58
C ARG A 380 10.15 -16.33 -12.83
N GLY A 381 9.54 -17.36 -13.45
CA GLY A 381 8.72 -17.20 -14.64
C GLY A 381 7.55 -16.26 -14.39
N TRP A 382 6.80 -16.50 -13.31
CA TRP A 382 5.70 -15.63 -12.90
C TRP A 382 6.14 -14.19 -12.61
N LEU A 383 7.24 -14.02 -11.87
CA LEU A 383 7.79 -12.71 -11.54
C LEU A 383 8.10 -11.90 -12.81
N GLN A 384 8.74 -12.52 -13.80
CA GLN A 384 9.09 -11.87 -15.06
C GLN A 384 7.85 -11.55 -15.90
N CYS A 385 6.88 -12.46 -15.98
CA CYS A 385 5.60 -12.19 -16.65
C CYS A 385 4.89 -10.98 -16.04
N MET A 386 4.79 -10.93 -14.70
CA MET A 386 4.13 -9.84 -13.99
C MET A 386 4.86 -8.51 -14.17
N LYS A 387 6.20 -8.48 -14.03
CA LYS A 387 6.97 -7.25 -14.26
C LYS A 387 6.85 -6.77 -15.70
N ASN A 388 6.88 -7.65 -16.68
CA ASN A 388 6.72 -7.24 -18.09
C ASN A 388 5.34 -6.65 -18.35
N MET A 389 4.28 -7.20 -17.72
CA MET A 389 2.95 -6.61 -17.78
C MET A 389 2.93 -5.19 -17.17
N GLU A 390 3.53 -5.00 -15.99
CA GLU A 390 3.64 -3.67 -15.36
C GLU A 390 4.33 -2.67 -16.28
N LEU A 391 5.48 -3.03 -16.85
CA LEU A 391 6.26 -2.16 -17.74
C LEU A 391 5.47 -1.72 -18.98
N CYS A 392 4.75 -2.65 -19.63
CA CYS A 392 3.91 -2.31 -20.77
C CYS A 392 2.75 -1.37 -20.39
N VAL A 393 2.13 -1.60 -19.23
CA VAL A 393 1.02 -0.76 -18.75
C VAL A 393 1.49 0.64 -18.39
N GLU A 394 2.65 0.76 -17.76
CA GLU A 394 3.23 2.06 -17.41
C GLU A 394 3.60 2.87 -18.65
N GLU A 395 4.21 2.22 -19.65
CA GLU A 395 4.51 2.86 -20.93
C GLU A 395 3.24 3.35 -21.63
N ALA A 396 2.20 2.51 -21.68
CA ALA A 396 0.89 2.90 -22.22
C ALA A 396 0.25 4.04 -21.42
N ALA A 397 0.40 4.06 -20.09
CA ALA A 397 -0.14 5.12 -19.24
C ALA A 397 0.52 6.48 -19.51
N VAL A 398 1.79 6.49 -19.91
CA VAL A 398 2.55 7.72 -20.20
C VAL A 398 2.37 8.17 -21.64
N THR A 399 2.38 7.23 -22.59
CA THR A 399 2.35 7.53 -24.02
C THR A 399 0.93 7.69 -24.56
N GLY A 400 -0.05 7.03 -23.94
CA GLY A 400 -1.40 6.89 -24.50
C GLY A 400 -1.46 5.98 -25.73
N ASP A 401 -0.43 5.19 -25.98
CA ASP A 401 -0.38 4.26 -27.11
C ASP A 401 -1.28 3.03 -26.86
N TYR A 402 -2.02 2.62 -27.90
CA TYR A 402 -2.95 1.51 -27.83
C TYR A 402 -2.27 0.14 -28.07
N GLY A 403 -1.17 0.08 -28.83
CA GLY A 403 -0.54 -1.19 -29.17
C GLY A 403 0.75 -1.08 -29.97
#